data_AF-J2RM56-F1
#
_entry.id   AF-J2RM56-F1
#
_cell.length_a   1.000
_cell.length_b   1.000
_cell.length_c   1.000
_cell.angle_alpha   90.00
_cell.angle_beta   90.00
_cell.angle_gamma   90.00
#
_symmetry.space_group_name_H-M   'P 1'
#
loop_
_entity.id
_entity.type
_entity.pdbx_description
1 polymer ?
#
loop_
_entity_poly.entity_id
_entity_poly.type
_entity_poly.pdbx_seq_one_letter_code
_entity_poly.pdbx_strand_id
1 'polypeptide(L)'
;LTGGAGADTFQWLKGNSGHDLITDFTPGTDKLDLSQLLQGENGTTASLDDYLHFTVTGSGPSTVTSIDVSAMAGAAPNQTIDLAGVNLASHYGVTPGAGGVIAGGHDTATIINGMLNDHSLKVDTV
;
A
#
# COMPACT_ATOMS: atom_id res chain seq x y z
N LEU A 1 -8.32 5.21 -11.24
CA LEU A 1 -8.94 5.86 -10.07
C LEU A 1 -8.26 7.20 -9.88
N THR A 2 -9.06 8.24 -9.69
CA THR A 2 -8.57 9.61 -9.53
C THR A 2 -9.47 10.25 -8.48
N GLY A 3 -8.89 10.71 -7.38
CA GLY A 3 -9.64 11.29 -6.25
C GLY A 3 -10.09 12.73 -6.56
N GLY A 4 -9.21 13.51 -7.18
CA GLY A 4 -9.39 14.92 -7.42
C GLY A 4 -8.65 15.77 -6.37
N ALA A 5 -9.24 16.90 -5.99
CA ALA A 5 -8.68 17.77 -4.98
C ALA A 5 -9.41 17.54 -3.65
N GLY A 6 -8.66 17.33 -2.58
CA GLY A 6 -9.22 17.09 -1.26
C GLY A 6 -8.57 15.90 -0.60
N ALA A 7 -9.22 15.37 0.44
CA ALA A 7 -8.86 14.12 1.10
C ALA A 7 -9.80 13.03 0.60
N ASP A 8 -9.32 12.21 -0.33
CA ASP A 8 -10.10 11.15 -0.95
C ASP A 8 -9.93 9.82 -0.21
N THR A 9 -10.89 8.92 -0.33
CA THR A 9 -10.81 7.58 0.28
C THR A 9 -11.11 6.51 -0.76
N PHE A 10 -10.09 5.74 -1.09
CA PHE A 10 -10.17 4.57 -1.96
C PHE A 10 -10.38 3.35 -1.09
N GLN A 11 -11.56 2.74 -1.19
CA GLN A 11 -11.95 1.59 -0.38
C GLN A 11 -12.14 0.36 -1.25
N TRP A 12 -11.58 -0.76 -0.81
CA TRP A 12 -11.81 -2.07 -1.41
C TRP A 12 -12.64 -2.93 -0.48
N LEU A 13 -13.74 -3.47 -0.99
CA LEU A 13 -14.61 -4.39 -0.25
C LEU A 13 -14.05 -5.81 -0.28
N LYS A 14 -14.49 -6.63 0.68
CA LYS A 14 -14.14 -8.05 0.77
C LYS A 14 -14.42 -8.78 -0.55
N GLY A 15 -13.43 -9.53 -1.03
CA GLY A 15 -13.51 -10.28 -2.28
C GLY A 15 -13.25 -9.45 -3.53
N ASN A 16 -12.89 -8.16 -3.41
CA ASN A 16 -12.28 -7.45 -4.52
C ASN A 16 -10.95 -8.08 -4.90
N SER A 17 -10.72 -8.14 -6.20
CA SER A 17 -9.50 -8.65 -6.80
C SER A 17 -9.30 -8.03 -8.16
N GLY A 18 -8.05 -7.91 -8.58
CA GLY A 18 -7.67 -7.27 -9.84
C GLY A 18 -6.59 -6.22 -9.64
N HIS A 19 -6.57 -5.25 -10.55
CA HIS A 19 -5.55 -4.23 -10.64
C HIS A 19 -6.20 -2.87 -10.73
N ASP A 20 -5.85 -1.98 -9.81
CA ASP A 20 -6.33 -0.60 -9.76
C ASP A 20 -5.15 0.36 -9.89
N LEU A 21 -5.32 1.41 -10.70
CA LEU A 21 -4.34 2.48 -10.88
C LEU A 21 -4.88 3.78 -10.30
N ILE A 22 -4.24 4.33 -9.28
CA ILE A 22 -4.51 5.66 -8.73
C ILE A 22 -3.52 6.66 -9.30
N THR A 23 -4.02 7.77 -9.84
CA THR A 23 -3.19 8.74 -10.59
C THR A 23 -2.79 9.99 -9.81
N ASP A 24 -3.41 10.25 -8.66
CA ASP A 24 -3.29 11.50 -7.90
C ASP A 24 -3.22 11.28 -6.38
N PHE A 25 -2.77 10.08 -5.96
CA PHE A 25 -2.67 9.75 -4.55
C PHE A 25 -1.67 10.64 -3.81
N THR A 26 -2.13 11.24 -2.72
CA THR A 26 -1.35 12.13 -1.87
C THR A 26 -1.23 11.54 -0.47
N PRO A 27 -0.05 11.00 -0.10
CA PRO A 27 0.20 10.50 1.25
C PRO A 27 -0.04 11.59 2.31
N GLY A 28 -0.71 11.23 3.41
CA GLY A 28 -1.13 12.11 4.50
C GLY A 28 -2.45 12.85 4.25
N THR A 29 -3.00 12.75 3.04
CA THR A 29 -4.25 13.41 2.65
C THR A 29 -5.29 12.38 2.20
N ASP A 30 -4.92 11.56 1.22
CA ASP A 30 -5.76 10.49 0.70
C ASP A 30 -5.63 9.22 1.52
N LYS A 31 -6.67 8.38 1.47
CA LYS A 31 -6.79 7.18 2.30
C LYS A 31 -7.03 5.94 1.47
N LEU A 32 -6.27 4.89 1.75
CA LEU A 32 -6.47 3.54 1.25
C LEU A 32 -7.12 2.71 2.36
N ASP A 33 -8.39 2.36 2.19
CA ASP A 33 -9.13 1.52 3.13
C ASP A 33 -9.10 0.07 2.66
N LEU A 34 -8.18 -0.70 3.25
CA LEU A 34 -7.99 -2.13 3.03
C LEU A 34 -8.60 -2.96 4.17
N SER A 35 -9.29 -2.33 5.12
CA SER A 35 -9.93 -3.00 6.26
C SER A 35 -10.77 -4.20 5.83
N GLN A 36 -11.51 -4.06 4.73
CA GLN A 36 -12.40 -5.11 4.26
C GLN A 36 -11.69 -6.24 3.51
N LEU A 37 -10.49 -5.99 2.95
CA LEU A 37 -9.65 -7.02 2.34
C LEU A 37 -8.88 -7.81 3.40
N LEU A 38 -8.47 -7.13 4.48
CA LEU A 38 -7.65 -7.69 5.56
C LEU A 38 -8.47 -8.13 6.78
N GLN A 39 -9.78 -8.38 6.66
CA GLN A 39 -10.65 -8.82 7.78
C GLN A 39 -10.25 -10.15 8.46
N GLY A 40 -9.28 -10.88 7.90
CA GLY A 40 -8.72 -12.10 8.50
C GLY A 40 -7.38 -11.89 9.20
N GLU A 41 -6.84 -10.68 9.14
CA GLU A 41 -5.59 -10.29 9.77
C GLU A 41 -5.90 -10.00 11.25
N ASN A 42 -5.40 -10.85 12.13
CA ASN A 42 -5.60 -10.77 13.59
C ASN A 42 -4.27 -10.46 14.28
N GLY A 43 -3.34 -9.88 13.52
CA GLY A 43 -1.93 -9.73 13.87
C GLY A 43 -1.51 -8.28 14.02
N THR A 44 -0.26 -8.13 14.42
CA THR A 44 0.40 -6.83 14.57
C THR A 44 0.90 -6.33 13.22
N THR A 45 1.39 -5.09 13.11
CA THR A 45 2.03 -4.56 11.89
C THR A 45 3.15 -5.43 11.31
N ALA A 46 3.80 -6.24 12.15
CA ALA A 46 4.78 -7.25 11.70
C ALA A 46 4.16 -8.39 10.89
N SER A 47 2.87 -8.66 11.03
CA SER A 47 2.14 -9.64 10.23
C SER A 47 1.65 -9.04 8.93
N LEU A 48 1.36 -7.74 8.88
CA LEU A 48 0.93 -7.05 7.65
C LEU A 48 1.98 -7.09 6.53
N ASP A 49 3.27 -7.26 6.86
CA ASP A 49 4.32 -7.40 5.86
C ASP A 49 4.17 -8.68 5.00
N ASP A 50 3.55 -9.73 5.54
CA ASP A 50 3.19 -10.93 4.79
C ASP A 50 1.98 -10.72 3.84
N TYR A 51 1.18 -9.67 4.05
CA TYR A 51 -0.03 -9.38 3.27
C TYR A 51 0.16 -8.23 2.28
N LEU A 52 0.99 -7.25 2.63
CA LEU A 52 1.21 -6.01 1.88
C LEU A 52 2.63 -5.98 1.35
N HIS A 53 2.78 -6.13 0.05
CA HIS A 53 4.08 -6.06 -0.63
C HIS A 53 4.16 -4.77 -1.42
N PHE A 54 5.19 -3.98 -1.18
CA PHE A 54 5.39 -2.70 -1.84
C PHE A 54 6.50 -2.82 -2.89
N THR A 55 6.25 -2.28 -4.07
CA THR A 55 7.24 -2.23 -5.15
C THR A 55 7.21 -0.85 -5.78
N VAL A 56 8.31 -0.11 -5.69
CA VAL A 56 8.45 1.20 -6.32
C VAL A 56 9.20 1.08 -7.64
N THR A 57 8.50 1.21 -8.75
CA THR A 57 9.11 1.16 -10.09
C THR A 57 9.17 2.54 -10.74
N GLY A 58 10.00 2.66 -11.79
CA GLY A 58 10.18 3.92 -12.50
C GLY A 58 11.15 4.89 -11.80
N SER A 59 11.27 6.09 -12.35
CA SER A 59 12.12 7.15 -11.81
C SER A 59 11.62 8.53 -12.24
N GLY A 60 11.83 9.53 -11.39
CA GLY A 60 11.38 10.91 -11.64
C GLY A 60 9.86 10.98 -11.84
N PRO A 61 9.37 11.59 -12.94
CA PRO A 61 7.93 11.78 -13.16
C PRO A 61 7.18 10.48 -13.47
N SER A 62 7.88 9.39 -13.80
CA SER A 62 7.27 8.08 -14.10
C SER A 62 7.33 7.12 -12.92
N THR A 63 7.56 7.62 -11.71
CA THR A 63 7.62 6.77 -10.51
C THR A 63 6.23 6.23 -10.19
N VAL A 64 6.13 4.93 -9.90
CA VAL A 64 4.87 4.26 -9.54
C VAL A 64 5.14 3.38 -8.32
N THR A 65 4.31 3.51 -7.28
CA THR A 65 4.34 2.57 -6.15
C THR A 65 3.22 1.55 -6.32
N SER A 66 3.58 0.29 -6.58
CA SER A 66 2.68 -0.85 -6.58
C SER A 66 2.52 -1.39 -5.16
N ILE A 67 1.29 -1.66 -4.76
CA ILE A 67 0.92 -2.25 -3.48
C ILE A 67 0.14 -3.52 -3.79
N ASP A 68 0.77 -4.65 -3.55
CA ASP A 68 0.18 -5.97 -3.68
C ASP A 68 -0.45 -6.38 -2.36
N VAL A 69 -1.76 -6.63 -2.37
CA VAL A 69 -2.58 -6.96 -1.21
C VAL A 69 -3.07 -8.40 -1.33
N SER A 70 -2.59 -9.24 -0.42
CA SER A 70 -3.02 -10.63 -0.28
C SER A 70 -4.13 -10.75 0.75
N ALA A 71 -5.14 -11.58 0.50
CA ALA A 71 -6.19 -11.85 1.49
C ALA A 71 -5.72 -12.81 2.61
N MET A 72 -4.57 -13.46 2.44
CA MET A 72 -3.97 -14.42 3.36
C MET A 72 -2.44 -14.22 3.37
N ALA A 73 -1.82 -14.33 4.55
CA ALA A 73 -0.37 -14.20 4.73
C ALA A 73 0.40 -15.12 3.77
N GLY A 74 1.32 -14.57 2.99
CA GLY A 74 2.15 -15.33 2.06
C GLY A 74 1.39 -15.97 0.88
N ALA A 75 0.10 -15.67 0.70
CA ALA A 75 -0.64 -16.05 -0.49
C ALA A 75 -0.35 -15.08 -1.66
N ALA A 76 -0.73 -15.48 -2.87
CA ALA A 76 -0.68 -14.60 -4.03
C ALA A 76 -1.58 -13.36 -3.81
N PRO A 77 -1.16 -12.18 -4.30
CA PRO A 77 -1.96 -10.97 -4.16
C PRO A 77 -3.29 -11.14 -4.89
N ASN A 78 -4.36 -10.78 -4.19
CA ASN A 78 -5.69 -10.75 -4.77
C ASN A 78 -5.92 -9.43 -5.49
N GLN A 79 -5.36 -8.35 -4.94
CA GLN A 79 -5.55 -7.00 -5.40
C GLN A 79 -4.20 -6.30 -5.52
N THR A 80 -3.96 -5.63 -6.63
CA THR A 80 -2.77 -4.80 -6.84
C THR A 80 -3.20 -3.36 -7.06
N ILE A 81 -2.55 -2.44 -6.36
CA ILE A 81 -2.86 -1.00 -6.39
C ILE A 81 -1.61 -0.25 -6.83
N ASP A 82 -1.63 0.34 -8.01
CA ASP A 82 -0.56 1.19 -8.51
C ASP A 82 -0.84 2.65 -8.19
N LEU A 83 0.11 3.32 -7.54
CA LEU A 83 0.07 4.75 -7.25
C LEU A 83 1.02 5.47 -8.21
N ALA A 84 0.48 6.04 -9.28
CA ALA A 84 1.28 6.76 -10.26
C ALA A 84 1.73 8.14 -9.74
N GLY A 85 2.99 8.46 -9.96
CA GLY A 85 3.62 9.68 -9.47
C GLY A 85 4.04 9.64 -8.00
N VAL A 86 3.82 8.52 -7.31
CA VAL A 86 4.06 8.39 -5.86
C VAL A 86 5.23 7.46 -5.60
N ASN A 87 6.10 7.87 -4.68
CA ASN A 87 7.20 7.05 -4.17
C ASN A 87 7.08 6.93 -2.65
N LEU A 88 6.36 5.92 -2.16
CA LEU A 88 6.17 5.72 -0.72
C LEU A 88 7.49 5.39 -0.02
N ALA A 89 8.36 4.61 -0.66
CA ALA A 89 9.65 4.23 -0.07
C ALA A 89 10.51 5.46 0.23
N SER A 90 10.71 6.34 -0.76
CA SER A 90 11.44 7.59 -0.55
C SER A 90 10.73 8.52 0.42
N HIS A 91 9.40 8.49 0.49
CA HIS A 91 8.62 9.31 1.42
C HIS A 91 8.84 8.91 2.88
N TYR A 92 8.85 7.61 3.18
CA TYR A 92 9.09 7.08 4.53
C TYR A 92 10.55 6.74 4.84
N GLY A 93 11.49 7.06 3.95
CA GLY A 93 12.93 6.86 4.18
C GLY A 93 13.42 5.43 3.98
N VAL A 94 12.68 4.62 3.23
CA VAL A 94 13.02 3.24 2.89
C VAL A 94 13.73 3.20 1.53
N THR A 95 14.76 2.37 1.41
CA THR A 95 15.50 2.22 0.16
C THR A 95 14.98 1.00 -0.61
N PRO A 96 14.38 1.19 -1.81
CA PRO A 96 13.98 0.07 -2.64
C PRO A 96 15.18 -0.78 -3.05
N GLY A 97 14.99 -2.09 -3.07
CA GLY A 97 15.97 -3.04 -3.57
C GLY A 97 16.10 -3.04 -5.09
N ALA A 98 16.82 -4.03 -5.62
CA ALA A 98 16.94 -4.21 -7.06
C ALA A 98 15.55 -4.40 -7.70
N GLY A 99 15.26 -3.64 -8.76
CA GLY A 99 13.97 -3.66 -9.43
C GLY A 99 12.85 -2.91 -8.69
N GLY A 100 13.17 -2.19 -7.61
CA GLY A 100 12.19 -1.37 -6.90
C GLY A 100 11.44 -2.07 -5.78
N VAL A 101 11.68 -3.37 -5.60
CA VAL A 101 11.01 -4.18 -4.57
C VAL A 101 11.42 -3.71 -3.20
N ILE A 102 10.46 -3.44 -2.32
CA ILE A 102 10.71 -3.18 -0.91
C ILE A 102 10.89 -4.54 -0.23
N ALA A 103 12.02 -4.72 0.44
CA ALA A 103 12.28 -5.97 1.14
C ALA A 103 11.23 -6.16 2.26
N GLY A 104 10.69 -7.37 2.35
CA GLY A 104 9.84 -7.76 3.48
C GLY A 104 10.55 -7.58 4.83
N GLY A 105 9.78 -7.54 5.90
CA GLY A 105 10.25 -7.27 7.26
C GLY A 105 10.38 -5.78 7.56
N HIS A 106 11.58 -5.31 7.91
CA HIS A 106 11.78 -3.97 8.49
C HIS A 106 11.38 -2.82 7.54
N ASP A 107 11.71 -2.94 6.26
CA ASP A 107 11.46 -1.90 5.27
C ASP A 107 9.97 -1.77 4.96
N THR A 108 9.30 -2.89 4.66
CA THR A 108 7.84 -2.94 4.50
C THR A 108 7.10 -2.46 5.76
N ALA A 109 7.51 -2.93 6.95
CA ALA A 109 6.90 -2.49 8.22
C ALA A 109 7.07 -0.98 8.44
N THR A 110 8.19 -0.39 8.01
CA THR A 110 8.41 1.06 8.10
C THR A 110 7.43 1.84 7.24
N ILE A 111 7.18 1.41 6.00
CA ILE A 111 6.20 2.03 5.10
C ILE A 111 4.79 1.89 5.68
N ILE A 112 4.38 0.68 6.06
CA ILE A 112 3.05 0.42 6.64
C ILE A 112 2.83 1.28 7.88
N ASN A 113 3.79 1.29 8.80
CA ASN A 113 3.69 2.09 10.02
C ASN A 113 3.64 3.59 9.72
N GLY A 114 4.40 4.06 8.73
CA GLY A 114 4.34 5.43 8.24
C GLY A 114 2.94 5.79 7.75
N MET A 115 2.37 4.97 6.86
CA MET A 115 1.04 5.17 6.30
C MET A 115 -0.08 5.11 7.35
N LEU A 116 0.04 4.21 8.34
CA LEU A 116 -0.88 4.14 9.47
C LEU A 116 -0.77 5.39 10.34
N ASN A 117 0.45 5.91 10.54
CA ASN A 117 0.70 7.09 11.36
C ASN A 117 0.15 8.37 10.73
N ASP A 118 0.32 8.55 9.42
CA ASP A 118 -0.20 9.71 8.71
C ASP A 118 -1.69 9.57 8.32
N HIS A 119 -2.29 8.42 8.59
CA HIS A 119 -3.68 8.04 8.27
C HIS A 119 -3.98 7.81 6.78
N SER A 120 -2.95 7.67 5.94
CA SER A 120 -3.07 7.21 4.54
C SER A 120 -3.54 5.79 4.40
N LEU A 121 -3.24 4.93 5.36
CA LEU A 121 -3.62 3.52 5.30
C LEU A 121 -4.59 3.21 6.44
N LYS A 122 -5.64 2.47 6.10
CA LYS A 122 -6.56 1.92 7.08
C LYS A 122 -6.65 0.41 6.90
N VAL A 123 -6.28 -0.29 7.96
CA VAL A 123 -6.42 -1.73 8.14
C VAL A 123 -7.21 -1.96 9.41
N ASP A 124 -8.10 -2.96 9.43
CA ASP A 124 -8.83 -3.33 10.64
C ASP A 124 -7.95 -4.31 11.40
N THR A 125 -7.19 -3.80 12.37
CA THR A 125 -6.55 -4.62 13.39
C THR A 125 -7.33 -4.38 14.68
N VAL A 126 -7.95 -5.44 15.19
CA VAL A 126 -8.86 -5.41 16.34
C VAL A 126 -8.14 -5.28 17.67
#